data_AF-A0A813JMJ2-F1
#
_entry.id   AF-A0A813JMJ2-F1
#
_cell.length_a   1.000
_cell.length_b   1.000
_cell.length_c   1.000
_cell.angle_alpha   90.00
_cell.angle_beta   90.00
_cell.angle_gamma   90.00
#
_symmetry.space_group_name_H-M   'P 1'
#
loop_
_entity.id
_entity.type
_entity.pdbx_description
1 polymer ?
#
loop_
_entity_poly.entity_id
_entity_poly.type
_entity_poly.pdbx_seq_one_letter_code
_entity_poly.pdbx_strand_id
1 'polypeptide(L)'
;ASSSALPWTRQGTGRTFSTSTAPPAASVAEAPPKLVETRSLEERVVSLEAELKVTKTKLDEVEKLAKKKGLMAVIMQYGAPFALWYATCWASTLFGLYVLLELEVVSWKDSLRPLFEGLGLEAYTERIDPCYGNFVIAFMVNELLEPIRFPLVLATGPPLIKMFGRFRAESAAKAAAAAATAAASAAATKA
;
A
#
# COMPACT_ATOMS: atom_id res chain seq x y z
N ALA A 1 18.61 0.68 68.37
CA ALA A 1 17.25 0.29 68.75
C ALA A 1 16.28 0.80 67.68
N SER A 2 15.36 -0.06 67.28
CA SER A 2 14.08 0.21 66.58
C SER A 2 14.07 0.61 65.10
N SER A 3 13.61 -0.37 64.32
CA SER A 3 12.95 -0.29 63.01
C SER A 3 11.72 0.63 63.00
N SER A 4 11.47 1.24 61.84
CA SER A 4 10.13 1.53 61.27
C SER A 4 10.33 1.99 59.82
N ALA A 5 10.32 1.10 58.82
CA ALA A 5 9.13 0.67 58.08
C ALA A 5 8.29 1.85 57.55
N LEU A 6 8.51 2.23 56.28
CA LEU A 6 7.61 3.09 55.52
C LEU A 6 6.68 2.20 54.66
N PRO A 7 5.37 2.19 54.91
CA PRO A 7 4.40 1.46 54.11
C PRO A 7 4.01 2.26 52.86
N TRP A 8 4.21 1.65 51.69
CA TRP A 8 3.63 2.12 50.43
C TRP A 8 2.16 1.69 50.38
N THR A 9 1.24 2.64 50.50
CA THR A 9 -0.20 2.41 50.38
C THR A 9 -0.68 2.75 48.97
N ARG A 10 -0.97 1.68 48.21
CA ARG A 10 -2.18 1.42 47.41
C ARG A 10 -2.92 2.60 46.77
N GLN A 11 -2.99 2.62 45.44
CA GLN A 11 -4.24 2.90 44.71
C GLN A 11 -4.30 2.02 43.44
N GLY A 12 -5.19 1.03 43.48
CA GLY A 12 -5.62 0.28 42.31
C GLY A 12 -6.90 0.91 41.77
N THR A 13 -6.92 1.19 40.46
CA THR A 13 -8.13 1.52 39.72
C THR A 13 -8.60 0.28 38.98
N GLY A 14 -9.78 -0.18 39.37
CA GLY A 14 -10.40 -1.42 38.92
C GLY A 14 -10.85 -1.34 37.46
N ARG A 15 -10.52 -2.40 36.72
CA ARG A 15 -11.25 -2.80 35.51
C ARG A 15 -12.57 -3.41 35.93
N THR A 16 -13.68 -2.77 35.62
CA THR A 16 -15.01 -3.38 35.68
C THR A 16 -15.31 -4.08 34.36
N PHE A 17 -15.36 -5.41 34.41
CA PHE A 17 -15.84 -6.27 33.34
C PHE A 17 -17.38 -6.25 33.35
N SER A 18 -18.03 -5.83 32.25
CA SER A 18 -19.46 -6.03 32.07
C SER A 18 -19.72 -7.48 31.65
N THR A 19 -20.27 -8.26 32.58
CA THR A 19 -20.98 -9.51 32.31
C THR A 19 -22.30 -9.20 31.61
N SER A 20 -22.41 -9.56 30.32
CA SER A 20 -23.69 -9.62 29.62
C SER A 20 -24.18 -11.06 29.60
N THR A 21 -25.30 -11.26 30.27
CA THR A 21 -26.06 -12.50 30.46
C THR A 21 -26.64 -13.01 29.14
N ALA A 22 -26.52 -14.32 28.90
CA ALA A 22 -27.10 -15.04 27.76
C ALA A 22 -28.64 -15.17 27.85
N PRO A 23 -29.36 -15.27 26.71
CA PRO A 23 -30.66 -15.93 26.63
C PRO A 23 -30.56 -17.38 26.07
N PRO A 24 -31.59 -18.21 26.29
CA PRO A 24 -31.48 -19.67 26.23
C PRO A 24 -31.70 -20.28 24.83
N ALA A 25 -31.28 -21.53 24.73
CA ALA A 25 -31.21 -22.37 23.54
C ALA A 25 -32.53 -22.58 22.77
N ALA A 26 -32.43 -22.55 21.43
CA ALA A 26 -33.31 -23.28 20.52
C ALA A 26 -32.61 -23.57 19.16
N SER A 27 -32.45 -24.86 18.87
CA SER A 27 -32.51 -25.50 17.54
C SER A 27 -31.53 -25.13 16.41
N VAL A 28 -30.47 -25.95 16.30
CA VAL A 28 -29.93 -26.61 15.09
C VAL A 28 -30.09 -25.89 13.73
N ALA A 29 -29.00 -25.28 13.28
CA ALA A 29 -28.53 -25.34 11.88
C ALA A 29 -26.99 -25.28 11.91
N GLU A 30 -26.40 -26.47 11.96
CA GLU A 30 -24.96 -26.72 12.03
C GLU A 30 -24.28 -26.34 10.72
N ALA A 31 -23.70 -25.14 10.65
CA ALA A 31 -22.61 -24.85 9.72
C ALA A 31 -21.30 -25.25 10.42
N PRO A 32 -20.42 -26.06 9.80
CA PRO A 32 -19.27 -26.62 10.49
C PRO A 32 -18.35 -25.49 10.98
N PRO A 33 -17.93 -25.50 12.26
CA PRO A 33 -16.97 -24.55 12.77
C PRO A 33 -15.65 -24.76 12.04
N LYS A 34 -15.10 -23.68 11.46
CA LYS A 34 -13.69 -23.65 11.03
C LYS A 34 -12.84 -24.03 12.24
N LEU A 35 -12.36 -25.27 12.22
CA LEU A 35 -11.45 -25.81 13.21
C LEU A 35 -10.25 -24.86 13.31
N VAL A 36 -10.14 -24.20 14.46
CA VAL A 36 -8.93 -23.50 14.87
C VAL A 36 -7.89 -24.59 15.08
N GLU A 37 -7.06 -24.84 14.06
CA GLU A 37 -5.91 -25.74 14.18
C GLU A 37 -4.99 -25.22 15.30
N THR A 38 -5.08 -25.87 16.46
CA THR A 38 -4.10 -25.80 17.54
C THR A 38 -2.82 -26.51 17.10
N ARG A 39 -2.13 -25.96 16.09
CA ARG A 39 -0.75 -26.38 15.79
C ARG A 39 0.12 -26.07 17.00
N SER A 40 0.98 -27.02 17.35
CA SER A 40 1.97 -26.88 18.42
C SER A 40 2.77 -25.60 18.22
N LEU A 41 3.15 -24.91 19.30
CA LEU A 41 3.98 -23.70 19.21
C LEU A 41 5.27 -23.96 18.41
N GLU A 42 5.79 -25.18 18.49
CA GLU A 42 6.98 -25.63 17.74
C GLU A 42 6.71 -25.69 16.24
N GLU A 43 5.55 -26.20 15.80
CA GLU A 43 5.17 -26.24 14.39
C GLU A 43 4.96 -24.84 13.81
N ARG A 44 4.47 -23.90 14.62
CA ARG A 44 4.32 -22.48 14.23
C ARG A 44 5.68 -21.79 14.11
N VAL A 45 6.62 -22.06 15.01
CA VAL A 45 7.98 -21.52 14.93
C VAL A 45 8.67 -22.03 13.65
N VAL A 46 8.55 -23.32 13.35
CA VAL A 46 9.13 -23.90 12.13
C VAL A 46 8.49 -23.33 10.86
N SER A 47 7.16 -23.16 10.80
CA SER A 47 6.51 -22.55 9.64
C SER A 47 6.89 -21.07 9.48
N LEU A 48 6.96 -20.32 10.57
CA LEU A 48 7.36 -18.91 10.55
C LEU A 48 8.83 -18.73 10.15
N GLU A 49 9.73 -19.60 10.57
CA GLU A 49 11.13 -19.57 10.13
C GLU A 49 11.28 -19.91 8.64
N ALA A 50 10.46 -20.84 8.13
CA ALA A 50 10.42 -21.16 6.70
C ALA A 50 9.88 -19.97 5.89
N GLU A 51 8.80 -19.32 6.34
CA GLU A 51 8.24 -18.13 5.71
C GLU A 51 9.19 -16.93 5.78
N LEU A 52 9.92 -16.75 6.90
CA LEU A 52 10.93 -15.70 7.02
C LEU A 52 12.11 -15.93 6.06
N LYS A 53 12.55 -17.18 5.88
CA LYS A 53 13.61 -17.49 4.89
C LYS A 53 13.16 -17.20 3.47
N VAL A 54 11.93 -17.57 3.10
CA VAL A 54 11.35 -17.27 1.78
C VAL A 54 11.14 -15.77 1.58
N THR A 55 10.79 -15.04 2.63
CA THR A 55 10.58 -13.59 2.55
C THR A 55 11.92 -12.86 2.45
N LYS A 56 12.94 -13.29 3.20
CA LYS A 56 14.30 -12.74 3.12
C LYS A 56 14.91 -12.96 1.73
N THR A 57 14.78 -14.14 1.15
CA THR A 57 15.31 -14.39 -0.22
C THR A 57 14.61 -13.52 -1.27
N LYS A 58 13.29 -13.32 -1.16
CA LYS A 58 12.56 -12.40 -2.06
C LYS A 58 13.00 -10.95 -1.87
N LEU A 59 13.25 -10.51 -0.64
CA LEU A 59 13.77 -9.17 -0.36
C LEU A 59 15.17 -8.99 -0.97
N ASP A 60 16.06 -9.96 -0.81
CA ASP A 60 17.42 -9.93 -1.39
C ASP A 60 17.39 -9.92 -2.93
N GLU A 61 16.44 -10.63 -3.55
CA GLU A 61 16.24 -10.61 -5.00
C GLU A 61 15.73 -9.26 -5.48
N VAL A 62 14.74 -8.67 -4.80
CA VAL A 62 14.23 -7.32 -5.11
C VAL A 62 15.33 -6.29 -4.92
N GLU A 63 16.13 -6.39 -3.87
CA GLU A 63 17.26 -5.49 -3.60
C GLU A 63 18.36 -5.63 -4.66
N LYS A 64 18.69 -6.87 -5.07
CA LYS A 64 19.65 -7.10 -6.17
C LYS A 64 19.14 -6.56 -7.50
N LEU A 65 17.85 -6.71 -7.79
CA LEU A 65 17.23 -6.16 -9.00
C LEU A 65 17.23 -4.63 -8.94
N ALA A 66 16.87 -4.04 -7.81
CA ALA A 66 16.90 -2.59 -7.60
C ALA A 66 18.31 -2.02 -7.79
N LYS A 67 19.35 -2.72 -7.30
CA LYS A 67 20.75 -2.29 -7.40
C LYS A 67 21.39 -2.56 -8.77
N LYS A 68 21.03 -3.65 -9.46
CA LYS A 68 21.71 -4.08 -10.71
C LYS A 68 20.99 -3.69 -11.99
N LYS A 69 19.68 -3.44 -11.94
CA LYS A 69 18.84 -3.21 -13.12
C LYS A 69 17.97 -1.98 -12.84
N GLY A 70 18.39 -0.83 -13.37
CA GLY A 70 17.60 0.40 -13.27
C GLY A 70 16.16 0.22 -13.77
N LEU A 71 15.28 1.17 -13.44
CA LEU A 71 13.84 1.16 -13.75
C LEU A 71 13.53 0.65 -15.18
N MET A 72 14.34 1.05 -16.16
CA MET A 72 14.15 0.67 -17.56
C MET A 72 14.29 -0.84 -17.82
N ALA A 73 15.23 -1.52 -17.16
CA ALA A 73 15.42 -2.97 -17.32
C ALA A 73 14.26 -3.77 -16.72
N VAL A 74 13.62 -3.24 -15.67
CA VAL A 74 12.44 -3.83 -15.04
C VAL A 74 11.21 -3.63 -15.93
N ILE A 75 11.05 -2.44 -16.52
CA ILE A 75 10.01 -2.17 -17.52
C ILE A 75 10.16 -3.12 -18.72
N MET A 76 11.38 -3.37 -19.21
CA MET A 76 11.58 -4.33 -20.30
C MET A 76 11.23 -5.77 -19.91
N GLN A 77 11.43 -6.15 -18.64
CA GLN A 77 11.16 -7.50 -18.16
C GLN A 77 9.67 -7.77 -17.94
N TYR A 78 8.93 -6.80 -17.39
CA TYR A 78 7.51 -6.95 -17.04
C TYR A 78 6.55 -6.30 -18.04
N GLY A 79 7.06 -5.43 -18.92
CA GLY A 79 6.32 -4.78 -19.98
C GLY A 79 5.39 -3.65 -19.53
N ALA A 80 4.45 -3.30 -20.41
CA ALA A 80 3.46 -2.25 -20.22
C ALA A 80 2.68 -2.28 -18.88
N PRO A 81 2.23 -3.42 -18.32
CA PRO A 81 1.47 -3.40 -17.06
C PRO A 81 2.30 -2.90 -15.87
N PHE A 82 3.61 -3.16 -15.86
CA PHE A 82 4.49 -2.62 -14.83
C PHE A 82 4.67 -1.10 -14.98
N ALA A 83 4.87 -0.61 -16.21
CA ALA A 83 4.99 0.82 -16.46
C ALA A 83 3.72 1.59 -16.05
N LEU A 84 2.54 1.03 -16.32
CA LEU A 84 1.26 1.61 -15.90
C LEU A 84 1.13 1.65 -14.38
N TRP A 85 1.50 0.56 -13.69
CA TRP A 85 1.51 0.53 -12.23
C TRP A 85 2.48 1.54 -11.63
N TYR A 86 3.70 1.61 -12.17
CA TYR A 86 4.70 2.58 -11.75
C TYR A 86 4.20 4.02 -11.94
N ALA A 87 3.62 4.34 -13.10
CA ALA A 87 3.03 5.65 -13.36
C ALA A 87 1.88 5.97 -12.40
N THR A 88 1.06 4.98 -12.05
CA THR A 88 -0.02 5.14 -11.07
C THR A 88 0.52 5.47 -9.68
N CYS A 89 1.54 4.75 -9.21
CA CYS A 89 2.19 5.03 -7.94
C CYS A 89 2.89 6.39 -7.92
N TRP A 90 3.54 6.78 -9.03
CA TRP A 90 4.17 8.09 -9.16
C TRP A 90 3.14 9.22 -9.14
N ALA A 91 2.05 9.08 -9.91
CA ALA A 91 0.99 10.07 -9.98
C ALA A 91 0.21 10.17 -8.66
N SER A 92 -0.04 9.06 -7.97
CA SER A 92 -0.75 9.08 -6.69
C SER A 92 0.06 9.76 -5.59
N THR A 93 1.39 9.58 -5.56
CA THR A 93 2.24 10.31 -4.61
C THR A 93 2.29 11.80 -4.93
N LEU A 94 2.42 12.17 -6.20
CA LEU A 94 2.42 13.57 -6.62
C LEU A 94 1.09 14.26 -6.29
N PHE A 95 -0.02 13.61 -6.63
CA PHE A 95 -1.36 14.12 -6.36
C PHE A 95 -1.63 14.22 -4.85
N GLY A 96 -1.25 13.21 -4.08
CA GLY A 96 -1.40 13.23 -2.62
C GLY A 96 -0.61 14.36 -1.96
N LEU A 97 0.62 14.61 -2.41
CA LEU A 97 1.43 15.73 -1.95
C LEU A 97 0.79 17.07 -2.33
N TYR A 98 0.37 17.21 -3.59
CA TYR A 98 -0.28 18.43 -4.07
C TYR A 98 -1.54 18.75 -3.26
N VAL A 99 -2.40 17.77 -3.00
CA VAL A 99 -3.60 17.96 -2.17
C VAL A 99 -3.22 18.36 -0.73
N LEU A 100 -2.14 17.81 -0.17
CA LEU A 100 -1.67 18.20 1.16
C LEU A 100 -1.22 19.67 1.23
N LEU A 101 -0.57 20.14 0.16
CA LEU A 101 -0.15 21.54 0.00
C LEU A 101 -1.36 22.47 -0.23
N GLU A 102 -2.35 22.00 -0.99
CA GLU A 102 -3.59 22.75 -1.25
C GLU A 102 -4.47 22.87 0.00
N LEU A 103 -4.44 21.87 0.88
CA LEU A 103 -5.10 21.90 2.19
C LEU A 103 -4.36 22.76 3.23
N GLU A 104 -3.29 23.46 2.83
CA GLU A 104 -2.43 24.30 3.68
C GLU A 104 -1.85 23.58 4.91
N VAL A 105 -1.81 22.24 4.88
CA VAL A 105 -1.15 21.44 5.93
C VAL A 105 0.36 21.69 5.91
N VAL A 106 0.91 21.93 4.71
CA VAL A 106 2.29 22.32 4.47
C VAL A 106 2.28 23.53 3.54
N SER A 107 3.02 24.58 3.90
CA SER A 107 3.15 25.81 3.12
C SER A 107 4.37 25.73 2.19
N TRP A 108 4.15 25.92 0.89
CA TRP A 108 5.24 25.98 -0.09
C TRP A 108 6.17 27.17 0.16
N LYS A 109 5.61 28.30 0.62
CA LYS A 109 6.37 29.52 0.95
C LYS A 109 7.35 29.24 2.08
N ASP A 110 6.88 28.62 3.15
CA ASP A 110 7.74 28.31 4.30
C ASP A 110 8.79 27.25 3.96
N SER A 111 8.45 26.32 3.08
CA SER A 111 9.37 25.26 2.62
C SER A 111 10.52 25.80 1.77
N LEU A 112 10.27 26.80 0.92
CA LEU A 112 11.29 27.41 0.06
C LEU A 112 11.94 28.67 0.63
N ARG A 113 11.41 29.21 1.72
CA ARG A 113 11.90 30.44 2.34
C ARG A 113 13.42 30.46 2.57
N PRO A 114 14.05 29.41 3.13
CA PRO A 114 15.52 29.40 3.30
C PRO A 114 16.30 29.49 1.98
N LEU A 115 15.75 28.93 0.89
CA LEU A 115 16.36 28.99 -0.43
C LEU A 115 16.22 30.38 -1.05
N PHE A 116 15.06 31.02 -0.91
CA PHE A 116 14.85 32.38 -1.40
C PHE A 116 15.66 33.41 -0.61
N GLU A 117 15.76 33.27 0.71
CA GLU A 117 16.59 34.11 1.57
C GLU A 117 18.08 33.95 1.23
N GLY A 118 18.55 32.73 1.00
CA GLY A 118 19.93 32.47 0.60
C GLY A 118 20.33 33.05 -0.76
N LEU A 119 19.34 33.30 -1.64
CA LEU A 119 19.55 33.84 -2.99
C LEU A 119 19.18 35.34 -3.11
N GLY A 120 18.69 35.97 -2.04
CA GLY A 120 18.21 37.36 -2.05
C GLY A 120 16.98 37.58 -2.94
N LEU A 121 16.15 36.54 -3.09
CA LEU A 121 14.98 36.51 -3.96
C LEU A 121 13.66 36.61 -3.18
N GLU A 122 13.67 37.08 -1.92
CA GLU A 122 12.46 37.09 -1.08
C GLU A 122 11.30 37.87 -1.71
N ALA A 123 11.61 38.96 -2.42
CA ALA A 123 10.62 39.80 -3.09
C ALA A 123 9.85 39.08 -4.23
N TYR A 124 10.38 37.97 -4.74
CA TYR A 124 9.75 37.19 -5.81
C TYR A 124 8.75 36.16 -5.28
N THR A 125 8.80 35.81 -4.00
CA THR A 125 7.89 34.82 -3.41
C THR A 125 6.43 35.27 -3.44
N GLU A 126 6.19 36.59 -3.32
CA GLU A 126 4.85 37.19 -3.43
C GLU A 126 4.34 37.34 -4.88
N ARG A 127 5.20 37.10 -5.87
CA ARG A 127 4.84 37.16 -7.31
C ARG A 127 4.51 35.80 -7.90
N ILE A 128 4.81 34.72 -7.19
CA ILE A 128 4.55 33.36 -7.64
C ILE A 128 3.12 32.99 -7.25
N ASP A 129 2.35 32.53 -8.23
CA ASP A 129 1.03 31.98 -7.98
C ASP A 129 1.14 30.73 -7.09
N PRO A 130 0.40 30.67 -5.97
CA PRO A 130 0.44 29.55 -5.03
C PRO A 130 0.24 28.17 -5.66
N CYS A 131 -0.58 28.05 -6.71
CA CYS A 131 -0.79 26.78 -7.42
C CYS A 131 0.54 26.24 -7.98
N TYR A 132 1.35 27.10 -8.58
CA TYR A 132 2.64 26.71 -9.15
C TYR A 132 3.68 26.43 -8.07
N GLY A 133 3.67 27.21 -6.98
CA GLY A 133 4.53 26.96 -5.82
C GLY A 133 4.25 25.58 -5.19
N ASN A 134 2.97 25.26 -4.98
CA ASN A 134 2.51 23.97 -4.50
C ASN A 134 2.94 22.84 -5.44
N PHE A 135 2.74 23.00 -6.75
CA PHE A 135 3.14 21.98 -7.71
C PHE A 135 4.65 21.74 -7.71
N VAL A 136 5.48 22.78 -7.68
CA VAL A 136 6.94 22.65 -7.69
C VAL A 136 7.44 21.90 -6.45
N ILE A 137 6.93 22.25 -5.26
CA ILE A 137 7.29 21.53 -4.04
C ILE A 137 6.79 20.09 -4.07
N ALA A 138 5.55 19.87 -4.47
CA ALA A 138 4.99 18.52 -4.62
C ALA A 138 5.88 17.68 -5.55
N PHE A 139 6.30 18.25 -6.69
CA PHE A 139 7.17 17.59 -7.65
C PHE A 139 8.57 17.29 -7.06
N MET A 140 9.23 18.26 -6.42
CA MET A 140 10.55 18.03 -5.81
C MET A 140 10.51 16.94 -4.73
N VAL A 141 9.53 17.01 -3.83
CA VAL A 141 9.36 15.99 -2.79
C VAL A 141 9.00 14.65 -3.41
N ASN A 142 8.21 14.64 -4.48
CA ASN A 142 7.90 13.43 -5.23
C ASN A 142 9.16 12.79 -5.82
N GLU A 143 10.11 13.54 -6.37
CA GLU A 143 11.37 12.98 -6.84
C GLU A 143 12.27 12.51 -5.69
N LEU A 144 12.28 13.20 -4.54
CA LEU A 144 12.97 12.73 -3.33
C LEU A 144 12.42 11.42 -2.77
N LEU A 145 11.15 11.11 -3.05
CA LEU A 145 10.54 9.82 -2.68
C LEU A 145 10.90 8.69 -3.64
N GLU A 146 11.55 8.95 -4.78
CA GLU A 146 11.90 7.93 -5.77
C GLU A 146 12.70 6.75 -5.18
N PRO A 147 13.74 6.95 -4.34
CA PRO A 147 14.51 5.85 -3.75
C PRO A 147 13.68 4.91 -2.86
N ILE A 148 12.57 5.40 -2.31
CA ILE A 148 11.64 4.62 -1.48
C ILE A 148 10.53 4.03 -2.36
N ARG A 149 10.04 4.79 -3.34
CA ARG A 149 8.96 4.36 -4.25
C ARG A 149 9.40 3.18 -5.12
N PHE A 150 10.61 3.24 -5.68
CA PHE A 150 11.10 2.22 -6.59
C PHE A 150 11.12 0.80 -5.98
N PRO A 151 11.71 0.53 -4.80
CA PRO A 151 11.66 -0.79 -4.18
C PRO A 151 10.23 -1.22 -3.79
N LEU A 152 9.37 -0.27 -3.41
CA LEU A 152 7.96 -0.57 -3.13
C LEU A 152 7.22 -1.04 -4.39
N VAL A 153 7.43 -0.37 -5.52
CA VAL A 153 6.83 -0.77 -6.82
C VAL A 153 7.39 -2.11 -7.28
N LEU A 154 8.68 -2.40 -7.03
CA LEU A 154 9.26 -3.72 -7.33
C LEU A 154 8.66 -4.84 -6.48
N ALA A 155 8.44 -4.60 -5.19
CA ALA A 155 7.82 -5.57 -4.31
C ALA A 155 6.34 -5.83 -4.66
N THR A 156 5.61 -4.78 -5.06
CA THR A 156 4.17 -4.85 -5.38
C THR A 156 3.87 -5.18 -6.84
N GLY A 157 4.84 -5.04 -7.74
CA GLY A 157 4.67 -5.25 -9.18
C GLY A 157 4.27 -6.68 -9.56
N PRO A 158 5.01 -7.74 -9.17
CA PRO A 158 4.70 -9.11 -9.55
C PRO A 158 3.28 -9.61 -9.20
N PRO A 159 2.74 -9.40 -7.97
CA PRO A 159 1.37 -9.80 -7.68
C PRO A 159 0.35 -8.99 -8.50
N LEU A 160 0.60 -7.71 -8.75
CA LEU A 160 -0.32 -6.85 -9.49
C LEU A 160 -0.36 -7.19 -10.99
N ILE A 161 0.77 -7.54 -11.58
CA ILE A 161 0.83 -7.98 -12.98
C ILE A 161 0.08 -9.29 -13.18
N LYS A 162 0.20 -10.23 -12.23
CA LYS A 162 -0.60 -11.48 -12.23
C LYS A 162 -2.10 -11.18 -12.18
N MET A 163 -2.51 -10.20 -11.38
CA MET A 163 -3.90 -9.77 -11.28
C MET A 163 -4.38 -9.11 -12.58
N PHE A 164 -3.59 -8.20 -13.17
CA PHE A 164 -3.89 -7.58 -14.47
C PHE A 164 -4.02 -8.60 -15.60
N GLY A 165 -3.15 -9.62 -15.62
CA GLY A 165 -3.23 -10.72 -16.58
C GLY A 165 -4.56 -11.49 -16.49
N ARG A 166 -5.05 -11.73 -15.27
CA ARG A 166 -6.34 -12.40 -15.04
C ARG A 166 -7.51 -11.57 -15.52
N PHE A 167 -7.56 -10.28 -15.18
CA PHE A 167 -8.63 -9.39 -15.65
C PHE A 167 -8.66 -9.25 -17.16
N ARG A 168 -7.49 -9.21 -17.81
CA ARG A 168 -7.41 -9.13 -19.27
C ARG A 168 -7.87 -10.42 -19.94
N ALA A 169 -7.52 -11.58 -19.38
CA ALA A 169 -8.00 -12.87 -19.85
C ALA A 169 -9.52 -13.00 -19.70
N GLU A 170 -10.07 -12.58 -18.56
CA GLU A 170 -11.52 -12.56 -18.32
C GLU A 170 -12.26 -11.63 -19.28
N SER A 171 -11.71 -10.42 -19.51
CA SER A 171 -12.28 -9.46 -20.46
C SER A 171 -12.23 -9.99 -21.90
N ALA A 172 -11.14 -10.65 -22.29
CA ALA A 172 -11.00 -11.27 -23.61
C ALA A 172 -11.96 -12.46 -23.78
N ALA A 173 -12.12 -13.30 -22.75
CA ALA A 173 -13.08 -14.40 -22.75
C ALA A 173 -14.52 -13.89 -22.88
N LYS A 174 -14.87 -12.81 -22.16
CA LYS A 174 -16.19 -12.18 -22.25
C LYS A 174 -16.44 -11.57 -23.63
N ALA A 175 -15.45 -10.92 -24.23
CA ALA A 175 -15.52 -10.39 -25.59
C ALA A 175 -15.68 -11.51 -26.64
N ALA A 176 -14.93 -12.60 -26.50
CA ALA A 176 -15.03 -13.77 -27.39
C ALA A 176 -16.39 -14.46 -27.28
N ALA A 177 -16.93 -14.61 -26.06
CA ALA A 177 -18.27 -15.14 -25.84
C ALA A 177 -19.34 -14.25 -26.49
N ALA A 178 -19.25 -12.93 -26.31
CA ALA A 178 -20.16 -11.97 -26.94
C ALA A 178 -20.10 -12.04 -28.48
N ALA A 179 -18.91 -12.16 -29.06
CA ALA A 179 -18.73 -12.32 -30.50
C ALA A 179 -19.31 -13.64 -31.03
N ALA A 180 -19.15 -14.75 -30.30
CA ALA A 180 -19.72 -16.04 -30.66
C ALA A 180 -21.25 -16.03 -30.60
N THR A 181 -21.86 -15.41 -29.57
CA THR A 181 -23.31 -15.24 -29.47
C THR A 181 -23.86 -14.37 -30.60
N ALA A 182 -23.18 -13.27 -30.93
CA ALA A 182 -23.55 -12.40 -32.04
C ALA A 182 -23.52 -13.16 -33.38
N ALA A 183 -22.46 -13.94 -33.64
CA ALA A 183 -22.34 -14.75 -34.85
C ALA A 183 -23.44 -15.83 -34.97
N ALA A 184 -23.78 -16.51 -33.87
CA ALA A 184 -24.84 -17.51 -33.83
C ALA A 184 -26.23 -16.91 -34.12
N SER A 185 -26.52 -15.73 -33.55
CA SER A 185 -27.79 -15.03 -33.80
C SER A 185 -27.94 -14.53 -35.25
N ALA A 186 -26.83 -14.10 -35.87
CA ALA A 186 -26.82 -13.68 -37.27
C ALA A 186 -27.02 -14.85 -38.24
N ALA A 187 -26.52 -16.05 -37.90
CA ALA A 187 -26.72 -17.26 -38.69
C ALA A 187 -28.17 -17.77 -38.63
N ALA A 188 -28.80 -17.71 -37.45
CA ALA A 188 -30.20 -18.14 -37.26
C ALA A 188 -31.23 -17.24 -37.96
N THR A 189 -30.87 -15.97 -38.25
CA THR A 189 -31.75 -15.03 -38.95
C THR A 189 -31.67 -15.16 -40.49
N LYS A 190 -30.68 -15.91 -41.01
CA LYS A 190 -30.49 -16.14 -42.45
C LYS A 190 -31.01 -17.51 -42.94
N ALA A 191 -31.49 -18.35 -42.03
CA ALA A 191 -32.15 -19.63 -42.32
C ALA A 191 -33.67 -19.44 -42.35
#